data_AF-A0A6J6XR28-F1
#
_entry.id   AF-A0A6J6XR28-F1
#
_cell.length_a   1.000
_cell.length_b   1.000
_cell.length_c   1.000
_cell.angle_alpha   90.00
_cell.angle_beta   90.00
_cell.angle_gamma   90.00
#
_symmetry.space_group_name_H-M   'P 1'
#
loop_
_entity.id
_entity.type
_entity.pdbx_description
1 polymer ?
#
loop_
_entity_poly.entity_id
_entity_poly.type
_entity_poly.pdbx_seq_one_letter_code
_entity_poly.pdbx_strand_id
1 'polypeptide(L)'
;MLDATKLAIEKWGVSRFTVADVCDLAGVSRATLYRMFPGGKEILLEALHVRSLDEFFTTLLDRAEGAKSLEDLLVRCIVSATNELRNDQHLAMMLATEPGTTLMQFTIDGLSRIVRVAAAYLAPHVANFLPKREADALVEVLARLVISYFLTPSDRYDFANEASVVKFLDSHINIHEVSKK
;
A
#
# COMPACT_ATOMS: atom_id res chain seq x y z
N MET A 1 -13.26 6.78 15.48
CA MET A 1 -12.15 6.27 16.30
C MET A 1 -10.90 6.03 15.46
N LEU A 2 -10.93 5.29 14.36
CA LEU A 2 -9.74 5.09 13.52
C LEU A 2 -9.20 6.40 12.93
N ASP A 3 -10.06 7.35 12.54
CA ASP A 3 -9.60 8.69 12.10
C ASP A 3 -8.94 9.47 13.23
N ALA A 4 -9.51 9.40 14.44
CA ALA A 4 -8.91 9.99 15.63
C ALA A 4 -7.56 9.34 15.97
N THR A 5 -7.42 8.03 15.77
CA THR A 5 -6.13 7.33 15.88
C THR A 5 -5.13 7.83 14.84
N LYS A 6 -5.54 7.99 13.57
CA LYS A 6 -4.69 8.56 12.51
C LYS A 6 -4.21 9.96 12.88
N LEU A 7 -5.12 10.84 13.31
CA LEU A 7 -4.79 12.19 13.79
C LEU A 7 -3.86 12.17 15.00
N ALA A 8 -4.03 11.20 15.91
CA ALA A 8 -3.14 11.05 17.06
C ALA A 8 -1.71 10.65 16.63
N ILE A 9 -1.60 9.76 15.66
CA ILE A 9 -0.32 9.35 15.07
C ILE A 9 0.34 10.52 14.36
N GLU A 10 -0.40 11.31 13.58
CA GLU A 10 0.13 12.50 12.89
C GLU A 10 0.63 13.56 13.88
N LYS A 11 -0.06 13.76 15.01
CA LYS A 11 0.30 14.75 16.02
C LYS A 11 1.47 14.33 16.92
N TRP A 12 1.51 13.07 17.35
CA TRP A 12 2.42 12.62 18.41
C TRP A 12 3.35 11.47 18.00
N GLY A 13 3.07 10.78 16.89
CA GLY A 13 3.76 9.58 16.45
C GLY A 13 3.23 8.30 17.11
N VAL A 14 3.39 7.17 16.42
CA VAL A 14 2.88 5.85 16.84
C VAL A 14 3.36 5.46 18.24
N SER A 15 4.61 5.75 18.58
CA SER A 15 5.19 5.38 19.88
C SER A 15 4.63 6.20 21.05
N ARG A 16 4.25 7.46 20.83
CA ARG A 16 3.93 8.40 21.92
C ARG A 16 2.44 8.60 22.19
N PHE A 17 1.57 8.43 21.19
CA PHE A 17 0.13 8.62 21.44
C PHE A 17 -0.42 7.55 22.40
N THR A 18 -1.46 7.92 23.15
CA THR A 18 -2.15 7.08 24.13
C THR A 18 -3.60 6.84 23.75
N VAL A 19 -4.23 5.83 24.36
CA VAL A 19 -5.67 5.58 24.23
C VAL A 19 -6.49 6.79 24.70
N ALA A 20 -5.98 7.57 25.66
CA ALA A 20 -6.63 8.78 26.14
C ALA A 20 -6.67 9.85 25.04
N ASP A 21 -5.56 10.07 24.33
CA ASP A 21 -5.51 11.03 23.23
C ASP A 21 -6.51 10.68 22.11
N VAL A 22 -6.65 9.38 21.81
CA VAL A 22 -7.66 8.91 20.83
C VAL A 22 -9.08 9.14 21.34
N CYS A 23 -9.35 8.90 22.62
CA CYS A 23 -10.66 9.18 23.23
C CYS A 23 -11.01 10.67 23.13
N ASP A 24 -10.05 11.53 23.45
CA ASP A 24 -10.21 12.99 23.44
C ASP A 24 -10.47 13.50 22.01
N LEU A 25 -9.69 13.03 21.03
CA LEU A 25 -9.89 13.37 19.62
C LEU A 25 -11.18 12.80 19.03
N ALA A 26 -11.62 11.62 19.49
CA ALA A 26 -12.85 10.98 19.02
C ALA A 26 -14.13 11.45 19.75
N GLY A 27 -14.00 12.19 20.85
CA GLY A 27 -15.12 12.59 21.69
C GLY A 27 -15.83 11.42 22.38
N VAL A 28 -15.11 10.35 22.76
CA VAL A 28 -15.69 9.15 23.38
C VAL A 28 -15.04 8.82 24.72
N SER A 29 -15.74 8.10 25.60
CA SER A 29 -15.16 7.61 26.85
C SER A 29 -14.23 6.42 26.63
N ARG A 30 -13.24 6.23 27.52
CA ARG A 30 -12.37 5.04 27.52
C ARG A 30 -13.15 3.73 27.57
N ALA A 31 -14.25 3.70 28.34
CA ALA A 31 -15.12 2.52 28.43
C ALA A 31 -15.76 2.18 27.06
N THR A 32 -16.12 3.19 26.26
CA THR A 32 -16.63 2.98 24.90
C THR A 32 -15.55 2.44 23.97
N LEU A 33 -14.34 3.01 24.05
CA LEU A 33 -13.21 2.57 23.24
C LEU A 33 -12.83 1.11 23.55
N TYR A 34 -12.65 0.75 24.83
CA TYR A 34 -12.29 -0.63 25.20
C TYR A 34 -13.40 -1.65 24.89
N ARG A 35 -14.67 -1.24 24.86
CA ARG A 35 -15.77 -2.10 24.42
C ARG A 35 -15.70 -2.40 22.91
N MET A 36 -15.30 -1.42 22.09
CA MET A 36 -15.20 -1.59 20.64
C MET A 36 -13.86 -2.18 20.19
N PHE A 37 -12.79 -1.90 20.94
CA PHE A 37 -11.43 -2.36 20.67
C PHE A 37 -10.86 -3.02 21.94
N PRO A 38 -11.27 -4.26 22.26
CA PRO A 38 -10.80 -5.00 23.42
C PRO A 38 -9.32 -5.37 23.24
N GLY A 39 -8.44 -4.52 23.77
CA GLY A 39 -6.98 -4.55 23.53
C GLY A 39 -6.38 -3.15 23.34
N GLY A 40 -7.23 -2.12 23.28
CA GLY A 40 -6.82 -0.72 23.32
C GLY A 40 -5.95 -0.34 22.12
N LYS A 41 -4.75 0.16 22.39
CA LYS A 41 -3.84 0.73 21.39
C LYS A 41 -3.49 -0.27 20.28
N GLU A 42 -3.15 -1.50 20.63
CA GLU A 42 -2.69 -2.50 19.63
C GLU A 42 -3.80 -2.87 18.64
N ILE A 43 -5.01 -3.17 19.13
CA ILE A 43 -6.15 -3.53 18.27
C ILE A 43 -6.62 -2.31 17.45
N LEU A 44 -6.50 -1.10 17.98
CA LEU A 44 -6.74 0.13 17.20
C LEU A 44 -5.74 0.28 16.06
N LEU A 45 -4.47 0.00 16.29
CA LEU A 45 -3.42 0.06 15.28
C LEU A 45 -3.61 -1.00 14.21
N GLU A 46 -3.96 -2.24 14.59
CA GLU A 46 -4.27 -3.31 13.64
C GLU A 46 -5.50 -2.96 12.79
N ALA A 47 -6.58 -2.51 13.41
CA ALA A 47 -7.78 -2.10 12.68
C ALA A 47 -7.54 -0.90 11.75
N LEU A 48 -6.74 0.08 12.20
CA LEU A 48 -6.32 1.19 11.35
C LEU A 48 -5.48 0.70 10.18
N HIS A 49 -4.54 -0.23 10.42
CA HIS A 49 -3.71 -0.80 9.36
C HIS A 49 -4.53 -1.53 8.29
N VAL A 50 -5.49 -2.37 8.69
CA VAL A 50 -6.40 -3.06 7.76
C VAL A 50 -7.18 -2.04 6.93
N ARG A 51 -7.75 -1.02 7.56
CA ARG A 51 -8.49 0.04 6.85
C ARG A 51 -7.59 0.81 5.89
N SER A 52 -6.38 1.21 6.32
CA SER A 52 -5.45 1.95 5.47
C SER A 52 -5.02 1.15 4.25
N LEU A 53 -4.82 -0.17 4.37
CA LEU A 53 -4.54 -1.02 3.22
C LEU A 53 -5.73 -1.10 2.26
N ASP A 54 -6.95 -1.24 2.77
CA ASP A 54 -8.17 -1.25 1.96
C ASP A 54 -8.37 0.08 1.21
N GLU A 55 -8.22 1.22 1.91
CA GLU A 55 -8.29 2.56 1.33
C GLU A 55 -7.21 2.75 0.24
N PHE A 56 -5.98 2.28 0.49
CA PHE A 56 -4.88 2.35 -0.46
C PHE A 56 -5.21 1.60 -1.76
N PHE A 57 -5.57 0.32 -1.68
CA PHE A 57 -5.85 -0.47 -2.88
C PHE A 57 -7.15 -0.03 -3.59
N THR A 58 -8.16 0.41 -2.85
CA THR A 58 -9.36 1.01 -3.44
C THR A 58 -8.99 2.25 -4.26
N THR A 59 -8.15 3.14 -3.71
CA THR A 59 -7.66 4.32 -4.44
C THR A 59 -6.90 3.96 -5.71
N LEU A 60 -6.09 2.88 -5.68
CA LEU A 60 -5.40 2.40 -6.89
C LEU A 60 -6.39 1.92 -7.96
N LEU A 61 -7.39 1.14 -7.55
CA LEU A 61 -8.41 0.62 -8.45
C LEU A 61 -9.28 1.73 -9.04
N ASP A 62 -9.67 2.72 -8.24
CA ASP A 62 -10.43 3.88 -8.70
C ASP A 62 -9.63 4.68 -9.76
N ARG A 63 -8.33 4.89 -9.55
CA ARG A 63 -7.46 5.56 -10.54
C ARG A 63 -7.25 4.73 -11.80
N ALA A 64 -7.29 3.41 -11.66
CA ALA A 64 -7.16 2.48 -12.76
C ALA A 64 -8.50 2.19 -13.48
N GLU A 65 -9.61 2.77 -13.00
CA GLU A 65 -10.92 2.61 -13.61
C GLU A 65 -10.93 3.04 -15.08
N GLY A 66 -11.63 2.27 -15.92
CA GLY A 66 -11.70 2.51 -17.36
C GLY A 66 -10.40 2.27 -18.11
N ALA A 67 -9.44 1.55 -17.52
CA ALA A 67 -8.26 1.08 -18.24
C ALA A 67 -8.64 0.28 -19.48
N LYS A 68 -8.01 0.62 -20.62
CA LYS A 68 -8.39 0.07 -21.94
C LYS A 68 -7.56 -1.15 -22.35
N SER A 69 -6.46 -1.39 -21.66
CA SER A 69 -5.54 -2.50 -21.89
C SER A 69 -4.89 -2.92 -20.58
N LEU A 70 -4.25 -4.09 -20.60
CA LEU A 70 -3.42 -4.55 -19.48
C LEU A 70 -2.32 -3.53 -19.15
N GLU A 71 -1.64 -3.01 -20.16
CA GLU A 71 -0.60 -1.99 -19.98
C GLU A 71 -1.14 -0.74 -19.29
N ASP A 72 -2.26 -0.19 -19.77
CA ASP A 72 -2.91 1.00 -19.20
C ASP A 72 -3.29 0.76 -17.73
N LEU A 73 -3.84 -0.41 -17.40
CA LEU A 73 -4.15 -0.81 -16.03
C LEU A 73 -2.88 -0.82 -15.16
N LEU A 74 -1.81 -1.48 -15.63
CA LEU A 74 -0.57 -1.64 -14.87
C LEU A 74 0.16 -0.30 -14.69
N VAL A 75 0.22 0.54 -15.72
CA VAL A 75 0.83 1.88 -15.65
C VAL A 75 0.13 2.71 -14.59
N ARG A 76 -1.21 2.80 -14.65
CA ARG A 76 -1.99 3.58 -13.67
C ARG A 76 -1.81 3.06 -12.25
N CYS A 77 -1.83 1.74 -12.04
CA CYS A 77 -1.63 1.13 -10.73
C CYS A 77 -0.21 1.37 -10.19
N ILE A 78 0.84 1.14 -10.99
CA ILE A 78 2.24 1.31 -10.57
C ILE A 78 2.55 2.77 -10.24
N VAL A 79 2.14 3.70 -11.11
CA VAL A 79 2.34 5.14 -10.90
C VAL A 79 1.58 5.62 -9.67
N SER A 80 0.32 5.21 -9.52
CA SER A 80 -0.48 5.58 -8.36
C SER A 80 0.11 5.02 -7.07
N ALA A 81 0.47 3.73 -7.03
CA ALA A 81 1.05 3.09 -5.85
C ALA A 81 2.36 3.78 -5.44
N THR A 82 3.24 4.06 -6.41
CA THR A 82 4.54 4.71 -6.13
C THR A 82 4.35 6.12 -5.61
N ASN A 83 3.40 6.89 -6.18
CA ASN A 83 3.11 8.25 -5.71
C ASN A 83 2.46 8.27 -4.32
N GLU A 84 1.50 7.37 -4.04
CA GLU A 84 0.90 7.23 -2.72
C GLU A 84 1.96 6.90 -1.66
N LEU A 85 2.84 5.92 -1.95
CA LEU A 85 3.93 5.56 -1.04
C LEU A 85 4.92 6.72 -0.79
N ARG A 86 5.27 7.50 -1.83
CA ARG A 86 6.16 8.66 -1.70
C ARG A 86 5.54 9.82 -0.92
N ASN A 87 4.23 10.00 -1.01
CA ASN A 87 3.51 11.08 -0.36
C ASN A 87 3.04 10.73 1.06
N ASP A 88 3.20 9.48 1.49
CA ASP A 88 2.88 9.05 2.85
C ASP A 88 3.91 9.62 3.85
N GLN A 89 3.52 10.71 4.52
CA GLN A 89 4.33 11.37 5.53
C GLN A 89 4.66 10.45 6.72
N HIS A 90 3.75 9.53 7.07
CA HIS A 90 3.99 8.59 8.16
C HIS A 90 5.10 7.62 7.79
N LEU A 91 5.04 7.07 6.58
CA LEU A 91 6.06 6.20 6.03
C LEU A 91 7.40 6.93 5.87
N ALA A 92 7.39 8.17 5.39
CA ALA A 92 8.59 9.00 5.27
C ALA A 92 9.24 9.27 6.65
N MET A 93 8.44 9.61 7.67
CA MET A 93 8.92 9.78 9.03
C MET A 93 9.50 8.48 9.59
N MET A 94 8.82 7.35 9.39
CA MET A 94 9.29 6.04 9.80
C MET A 94 10.65 5.67 9.18
N LEU A 95 10.81 5.89 7.87
CA LEU A 95 12.07 5.65 7.16
C LEU A 95 13.20 6.58 7.64
N ALA A 96 12.87 7.79 8.12
CA ALA A 96 13.83 8.76 8.64
C ALA A 96 14.24 8.52 10.10
N THR A 97 13.36 7.94 10.94
CA THR A 97 13.61 7.71 12.37
C THR A 97 13.96 6.24 12.67
N GLU A 98 15.27 5.99 12.79
CA GLU A 98 15.99 4.83 13.35
C GLU A 98 15.77 3.39 12.77
N PRO A 99 16.86 2.61 12.57
CA PRO A 99 16.82 1.29 11.93
C PRO A 99 16.25 0.15 12.80
N GLY A 100 15.76 0.40 14.02
CA GLY A 100 15.46 -0.68 14.97
C GLY A 100 14.02 -1.18 14.98
N THR A 101 13.04 -0.30 14.75
CA THR A 101 11.61 -0.59 14.98
C THR A 101 10.75 -0.39 13.73
N THR A 102 11.10 0.57 12.87
CA THR A 102 10.53 0.69 11.51
C THR A 102 10.74 -0.60 10.69
N LEU A 103 11.83 -1.31 10.96
CA LEU A 103 12.15 -2.61 10.37
C LEU A 103 11.16 -3.72 10.75
N MET A 104 10.34 -3.58 11.80
CA MET A 104 9.37 -4.63 12.18
C MET A 104 8.18 -4.75 11.20
N GLN A 105 7.75 -3.64 10.58
CA GLN A 105 6.72 -3.66 9.54
C GLN A 105 7.29 -3.94 8.13
N PHE A 106 8.58 -3.64 7.93
CA PHE A 106 9.37 -4.06 6.77
C PHE A 106 10.15 -5.37 7.02
N THR A 107 9.66 -6.20 7.95
CA THR A 107 10.13 -7.59 8.05
C THR A 107 9.81 -8.33 6.77
N ILE A 108 10.54 -9.41 6.52
CA ILE A 108 10.24 -10.36 5.43
C ILE A 108 8.74 -10.76 5.47
N ASP A 109 8.19 -10.93 6.68
CA ASP A 109 6.79 -11.29 6.90
C ASP A 109 5.80 -10.16 6.57
N GLY A 110 6.13 -8.92 6.96
CA GLY A 110 5.33 -7.72 6.67
C GLY A 110 5.25 -7.43 5.17
N LEU A 111 6.39 -7.43 4.47
CA LEU A 111 6.43 -7.26 3.02
C LEU A 111 5.69 -8.39 2.29
N SER A 112 5.86 -9.63 2.75
CA SER A 112 5.13 -10.77 2.18
C SER A 112 3.61 -10.63 2.37
N ARG A 113 3.15 -10.03 3.47
CA ARG A 113 1.72 -9.73 3.68
C ARG A 113 1.22 -8.68 2.68
N ILE A 114 1.95 -7.57 2.51
CA ILE A 114 1.57 -6.51 1.56
C ILE A 114 1.45 -7.07 0.14
N VAL A 115 2.42 -7.89 -0.30
CA VAL A 115 2.38 -8.53 -1.62
C VAL A 115 1.15 -9.45 -1.78
N ARG A 116 0.80 -10.23 -0.74
CA ARG A 116 -0.42 -11.06 -0.78
C ARG A 116 -1.69 -10.22 -0.88
N VAL A 117 -1.76 -9.09 -0.18
CA VAL A 117 -2.90 -8.17 -0.25
C VAL A 117 -2.96 -7.55 -1.66
N ALA A 118 -1.84 -7.10 -2.21
CA ALA A 118 -1.79 -6.59 -3.58
C ALA A 118 -2.31 -7.62 -4.60
N ALA A 119 -1.91 -8.89 -4.48
CA ALA A 119 -2.44 -9.96 -5.31
C ALA A 119 -3.96 -10.12 -5.15
N ALA A 120 -4.47 -10.13 -3.92
CA ALA A 120 -5.90 -10.26 -3.66
C ALA A 120 -6.74 -9.13 -4.28
N TYR A 121 -6.25 -7.89 -4.26
CA TYR A 121 -6.97 -6.73 -4.83
C TYR A 121 -6.76 -6.58 -6.34
N LEU A 122 -5.55 -6.73 -6.85
CA LEU A 122 -5.22 -6.36 -8.24
C LEU A 122 -5.31 -7.53 -9.23
N ALA A 123 -5.03 -8.77 -8.80
CA ALA A 123 -5.04 -9.92 -9.71
C ALA A 123 -6.41 -10.18 -10.36
N PRO A 124 -7.57 -9.99 -9.68
CA PRO A 124 -8.88 -10.10 -10.33
C PRO A 124 -9.05 -9.13 -11.51
N HIS A 125 -8.47 -7.94 -11.44
CA HIS A 125 -8.55 -6.94 -12.52
C HIS A 125 -7.60 -7.26 -13.67
N VAL A 126 -6.40 -7.74 -13.35
CA VAL A 126 -5.43 -8.22 -14.34
C VAL A 126 -5.94 -9.48 -15.04
N ALA A 127 -6.70 -10.33 -14.35
CA ALA A 127 -7.29 -11.55 -14.90
C ALA A 127 -8.37 -11.29 -15.98
N ASN A 128 -8.81 -10.04 -16.17
CA ASN A 128 -9.62 -9.66 -17.33
C ASN A 128 -8.82 -9.66 -18.65
N PHE A 129 -7.49 -9.66 -18.57
CA PHE A 129 -6.59 -9.62 -19.71
C PHE A 129 -5.70 -10.85 -19.83
N LEU A 130 -5.54 -11.63 -18.75
CA LEU A 130 -4.65 -12.78 -18.65
C LEU A 130 -5.31 -13.97 -17.96
N PRO A 131 -4.85 -15.21 -18.20
CA PRO A 131 -5.23 -16.35 -17.37
C PRO A 131 -4.95 -16.07 -15.89
N LYS A 132 -5.87 -16.44 -14.99
CA LYS A 132 -5.80 -16.13 -13.56
C LYS A 132 -4.43 -16.43 -12.93
N ARG A 133 -3.83 -17.58 -13.24
CA ARG A 133 -2.52 -17.97 -12.70
C ARG A 133 -1.39 -17.03 -13.13
N GLU A 134 -1.45 -16.52 -14.36
CA GLU A 134 -0.48 -15.56 -14.88
C GLU A 134 -0.73 -14.17 -14.30
N ALA A 135 -2.00 -13.78 -14.11
CA ALA A 135 -2.36 -12.55 -13.42
C ALA A 135 -1.85 -12.53 -11.96
N ASP A 136 -2.08 -13.61 -11.21
CA ASP A 136 -1.60 -13.76 -9.83
C ASP A 136 -0.07 -13.61 -9.76
N ALA A 137 0.66 -14.30 -10.64
CA ALA A 137 2.12 -14.26 -10.69
C ALA A 137 2.65 -12.87 -11.11
N LEU A 138 2.03 -12.24 -12.10
CA LEU A 138 2.43 -10.92 -12.60
C LEU A 138 2.25 -9.86 -11.52
N VAL A 139 1.11 -9.85 -10.84
CA VAL A 139 0.84 -8.91 -9.74
C VAL A 139 1.83 -9.13 -8.59
N GLU A 140 2.15 -10.37 -8.24
CA GLU A 140 3.14 -10.65 -7.19
C GLU A 140 4.50 -10.03 -7.53
N VAL A 141 4.99 -10.25 -8.74
CA VAL A 141 6.28 -9.72 -9.21
C VAL A 141 6.26 -8.20 -9.24
N LEU A 142 5.24 -7.58 -9.82
CA LEU A 142 5.14 -6.13 -9.94
C LEU A 142 5.01 -5.45 -8.57
N ALA A 143 4.26 -6.04 -7.63
CA ALA A 143 4.16 -5.52 -6.26
C ALA A 143 5.53 -5.50 -5.57
N ARG A 144 6.32 -6.58 -5.70
CA ARG A 144 7.69 -6.64 -5.19
C ARG A 144 8.59 -5.58 -5.83
N LEU A 145 8.46 -5.35 -7.13
CA LEU A 145 9.22 -4.33 -7.83
C LEU A 145 8.85 -2.93 -7.38
N VAL A 146 7.55 -2.61 -7.22
CA VAL A 146 7.12 -1.31 -6.70
C VAL A 146 7.68 -1.05 -5.31
N ILE A 147 7.60 -2.03 -4.40
CA ILE A 147 8.19 -1.92 -3.06
C ILE A 147 9.70 -1.71 -3.13
N SER A 148 10.40 -2.48 -3.97
CA SER A 148 11.86 -2.38 -4.14
C SER A 148 12.27 -1.01 -4.67
N TYR A 149 11.62 -0.52 -5.72
CA TYR A 149 11.92 0.79 -6.34
C TYR A 149 11.49 1.97 -5.47
N PHE A 150 10.54 1.76 -4.56
CA PHE A 150 10.21 2.73 -3.53
C PHE A 150 11.32 2.80 -2.45
N LEU A 151 11.75 1.66 -1.92
CA LEU A 151 12.76 1.60 -0.84
C LEU A 151 14.18 1.91 -1.34
N THR A 152 14.50 1.45 -2.56
CA THR A 152 15.79 1.65 -3.24
C THR A 152 15.52 2.21 -4.63
N PRO A 153 15.38 3.55 -4.76
CA PRO A 153 15.12 4.18 -6.04
C PRO A 153 16.15 3.82 -7.11
N SER A 154 15.69 3.65 -8.34
CA SER A 154 16.53 3.36 -9.49
C SER A 154 16.87 4.64 -10.26
N ASP A 155 18.13 4.79 -10.69
CA ASP A 155 18.53 5.86 -11.61
C ASP A 155 18.00 5.67 -13.04
N ARG A 156 17.45 4.48 -13.36
CA ARG A 156 17.05 4.11 -14.72
C ARG A 156 15.55 4.16 -14.97
N TYR A 157 14.75 3.81 -13.96
CA TYR A 157 13.30 3.84 -14.05
C TYR A 157 12.70 4.50 -12.82
N ASP A 158 11.90 5.53 -13.06
CA ASP A 158 11.06 6.16 -12.06
C ASP A 158 9.64 5.63 -12.15
N PHE A 159 9.23 4.81 -11.17
CA PHE A 159 7.87 4.26 -11.14
C PHE A 159 6.79 5.28 -10.75
N ALA A 160 7.15 6.52 -10.41
CA ALA A 160 6.18 7.61 -10.29
C ALA A 160 5.91 8.33 -11.64
N ASN A 161 6.61 7.95 -12.72
CA ASN A 161 6.48 8.55 -14.03
C ASN A 161 5.89 7.56 -15.04
N GLU A 162 4.77 7.91 -15.67
CA GLU A 162 4.05 7.03 -16.60
C GLU A 162 4.92 6.58 -17.79
N ALA A 163 5.62 7.49 -18.45
CA ALA A 163 6.46 7.16 -19.60
C ALA A 163 7.61 6.21 -19.23
N SER A 164 8.15 6.35 -18.02
CA SER A 164 9.15 5.44 -17.49
C SER A 164 8.58 4.05 -17.19
N VAL A 165 7.35 3.96 -16.67
CA VAL A 165 6.68 2.67 -16.43
C VAL A 165 6.34 1.97 -17.75
N VAL A 166 5.80 2.69 -18.74
CA VAL A 166 5.57 2.16 -20.11
C VAL A 166 6.86 1.56 -20.67
N LYS A 167 7.95 2.34 -20.66
CA LYS A 167 9.26 1.88 -21.14
C LYS A 167 9.74 0.63 -20.39
N PHE A 168 9.53 0.56 -19.08
CA PHE A 168 9.89 -0.61 -18.28
C PHE A 168 9.10 -1.86 -18.68
N LEU A 169 7.78 -1.74 -18.80
CA LEU A 169 6.89 -2.84 -19.16
C LEU A 169 7.21 -3.37 -20.57
N ASP A 170 7.42 -2.50 -21.54
CA ASP A 170 7.77 -2.88 -22.91
C ASP A 170 9.14 -3.58 -22.99
N SER A 171 10.12 -3.05 -22.26
CA SER A 171 11.50 -3.53 -22.38
C SER A 171 11.76 -4.85 -21.63
N HIS A 172 11.09 -5.07 -20.49
CA HIS A 172 11.43 -6.17 -19.57
C HIS A 172 10.31 -7.16 -19.30
N ILE A 173 9.05 -6.75 -19.46
CA ILE A 173 7.89 -7.63 -19.28
C ILE A 173 7.33 -8.10 -20.62
N ASN A 174 7.54 -7.31 -21.69
CA ASN A 174 6.99 -7.53 -23.03
C ASN A 174 5.46 -7.72 -22.98
N ILE A 175 4.78 -6.75 -22.37
CA ILE A 175 3.38 -6.85 -21.96
C ILE A 175 2.42 -7.14 -23.14
N HIS A 176 2.80 -6.73 -24.35
CA HIS A 176 2.05 -6.96 -25.57
C HIS A 176 2.09 -8.40 -26.09
N GLU A 177 3.10 -9.19 -25.74
CA GLU A 177 3.13 -10.63 -26.05
C GLU A 177 2.33 -11.43 -25.02
N VAL A 178 2.38 -11.01 -23.76
CA VAL A 178 1.69 -11.67 -22.64
C VAL A 178 0.17 -11.54 -22.80
N SER A 179 -0.32 -10.40 -23.30
CA SER A 179 -1.76 -10.14 -23.51
C SER A 179 -2.38 -10.77 -24.77
N LYS A 180 -1.62 -11.48 -25.61
CA LYS A 180 -2.09 -12.02 -26.91
C LYS A 180 -2.63 -13.46 -26.88
N LYS A 181 -2.69 -14.09 -25.70
CA LYS A 181 -3.22 -15.45 -25.51
C LYS A 181 -4.55 -15.43 -24.80
#